data_AF-A0A3B4U210-F1
#
_entry.id   AF-A0A3B4U210-F1
#
_cell.length_a   1.000
_cell.length_b   1.000
_cell.length_c   1.000
_cell.angle_alpha   90.00
_cell.angle_beta   90.00
_cell.angle_gamma   90.00
#
_symmetry.space_group_name_H-M   'P 1'
#
loop_
_entity.id
_entity.type
_entity.pdbx_description
1 polymer ?
#
loop_
_entity_poly.entity_id
_entity_poly.type
_entity_poly.pdbx_seq_one_letter_code
_entity_poly.pdbx_strand_id
1 'polypeptide(L)' 'VFQQDNDPDHTSKSTQKWFKTKRWRVLKWPAMSPDRNPIEHLWRDLKT' A
#
# COMPACT_ATOMS: atom_id res chain seq x y z
N VAL A 1 -11.20 -1.92 1.03
CA VAL A 1 -9.95 -2.69 0.81
C VAL A 1 -8.82 -1.67 0.82
N PHE A 2 -7.75 -1.91 1.56
CA PHE A 2 -6.61 -1.01 1.68
C PHE A 2 -5.51 -1.43 0.71
N GLN A 3 -5.03 -0.50 -0.11
CA GLN A 3 -3.90 -0.72 -1.01
C GLN A 3 -2.67 -0.01 -0.43
N GLN A 4 -1.56 -0.73 -0.37
CA GLN A 4 -0.22 -0.23 -0.06
C GLN A 4 0.77 -1.03 -0.92
N ASP A 5 1.98 -0.52 -1.08
CA ASP A 5 3.06 -1.30 -1.66
C ASP A 5 3.58 -2.38 -0.68
N ASN A 6 4.62 -3.10 -1.07
CA ASN A 6 5.23 -4.17 -0.29
C ASN A 6 6.53 -3.74 0.40
N ASP A 7 6.71 -2.47 0.75
CA ASP A 7 7.87 -2.05 1.54
C ASP A 7 8.00 -2.90 2.84
N PRO A 8 9.21 -3.27 3.27
CA PRO A 8 9.44 -3.98 4.53
C PRO A 8 8.68 -3.41 5.74
N ASP A 9 8.53 -2.09 5.83
CA ASP A 9 7.82 -1.45 6.95
C ASP A 9 6.31 -1.73 6.91
N HIS A 10 5.74 -1.73 5.70
CA HIS A 10 4.33 -2.02 5.42
C HIS A 10 3.97 -3.50 5.54
N THR A 11 4.96 -4.39 5.41
CA THR A 11 4.81 -5.84 5.53
C THR A 11 5.24 -6.40 6.89
N SER A 12 5.82 -5.56 7.75
CA SER A 12 6.28 -5.92 9.09
C SER A 12 5.18 -6.54 9.98
N LYS A 13 5.58 -7.37 10.95
CA LYS A 13 4.66 -8.08 11.84
C LYS A 13 3.75 -7.14 12.64
N SER A 14 4.30 -6.01 13.10
CA SER A 14 3.57 -4.99 13.86
C SER A 14 2.49 -4.36 12.98
N THR A 15 2.84 -3.92 11.77
CA THR A 15 1.92 -3.31 10.82
C THR A 15 0.80 -4.28 10.43
N GLN A 16 1.12 -5.53 10.10
CA GLN A 16 0.11 -6.54 9.79
C GLN A 16 -0.81 -6.85 10.98
N LYS A 17 -0.28 -6.86 12.21
CA LYS A 17 -1.10 -7.05 13.42
C LYS A 17 -2.07 -5.88 13.60
N TRP A 18 -1.63 -4.66 13.36
CA TRP A 18 -2.50 -3.48 13.43
C TRP A 18 -3.66 -3.57 12.43
N PHE A 19 -3.38 -3.91 11.17
CA PHE A 19 -4.43 -4.09 10.15
C PHE A 19 -5.45 -5.16 10.54
N LYS A 20 -4.98 -6.28 11.12
CA LYS A 20 -5.87 -7.35 11.64
C LYS A 20 -6.76 -6.83 12.78
N THR A 21 -6.21 -6.11 13.75
CA THR A 21 -6.97 -5.49 14.85
C THR A 21 -8.03 -4.53 14.34
N LYS A 22 -7.72 -3.75 13.30
CA LYS A 22 -8.66 -2.81 12.67
C LYS A 22 -9.64 -3.49 11.71
N ARG A 23 -9.49 -4.79 11.45
CA ARG A 23 -10.29 -5.57 10.47
C ARG A 23 -10.18 -5.01 9.04
N TRP A 24 -9.02 -4.44 8.71
CA TRP A 24 -8.77 -3.93 7.37
C TRP A 24 -8.30 -5.07 6.46
N ARG A 25 -8.91 -5.16 5.28
CA ARG A 25 -8.46 -6.06 4.23
C ARG A 25 -7.39 -5.36 3.40
N VAL A 26 -6.13 -5.76 3.56
CA VAL A 26 -5.02 -5.31 2.72
C VAL A 26 -5.04 -6.08 1.39
N LEU A 27 -4.92 -5.37 0.27
CA LEU A 27 -4.84 -5.95 -1.06
C LEU A 27 -3.48 -6.62 -1.24
N LYS A 28 -3.45 -7.86 -1.76
CA LYS A 28 -2.18 -8.47 -2.19
C LYS A 28 -1.67 -7.74 -3.42
N TRP A 29 -0.42 -7.30 -3.37
CA TRP A 29 0.19 -6.52 -4.43
C TRP A 29 1.46 -7.20 -4.94
N PRO A 30 1.79 -7.14 -6.25
CA PRO A 30 3.10 -7.51 -6.75
C PRO A 30 4.16 -6.46 -6.37
N ALA A 31 5.37 -6.89 -6.03
CA ALA A 31 6.48 -5.97 -5.80
C ALA A 31 6.86 -5.24 -7.10
N MET A 32 7.40 -4.02 -6.99
CA MET A 32 7.89 -3.23 -8.13
C MET A 32 6.84 -3.00 -9.23
N SER A 33 5.60 -2.69 -8.84
CA SER A 33 4.52 -2.33 -9.77
C SER A 33 3.97 -0.94 -9.46
N PRO A 34 4.76 0.14 -9.66
CA PRO A 34 4.32 1.52 -9.45
C PRO A 34 3.25 1.95 -10.45
N ASP A 35 3.28 1.38 -11.66
CA ASP A 35 2.29 1.60 -12.74
C ASP A 35 0.85 1.28 -12.31
N ARG A 36 0.70 0.37 -11.35
CA ARG A 36 -0.61 -0.02 -10.83
C ARG A 36 -1.01 0.79 -9.60
N ASN A 37 -0.16 1.65 -9.06
CA ASN A 37 -0.44 2.41 -7.84
C ASN A 37 -1.10 3.75 -8.17
N PRO A 38 -2.40 3.95 -7.86
CA PRO A 38 -3.10 5.19 -8.19
C PRO A 38 -2.47 6.44 -7.59
N ILE A 39 -1.72 6.32 -6.49
CA ILE A 39 -1.07 7.46 -5.85
C ILE A 39 0.00 8.09 -6.75
N GLU A 40 0.64 7.31 -7.62
CA GLU A 40 1.66 7.82 -8.55
C GLU A 40 1.06 8.79 -9.56
N HIS A 41 -0.17 8.52 -10.01
CA HIS A 41 -0.92 9.44 -10.86
C HIS A 41 -1.26 10.74 -10.12
N LEU A 42 -1.74 10.62 -8.87
CA LEU A 42 -2.04 11.79 -8.05
C LEU A 42 -0.79 12.66 -7.81
N TRP A 43 0.36 12.03 -7.53
CA TRP A 43 1.63 12.76 -7.36
C TRP A 43 2.08 13.46 -8.63
N ARG A 44 1.82 12.87 -9.81
CA ARG A 44 2.10 13.51 -11.10
C ARG A 44 1.25 14.76 -11.27
N ASP A 45 -0.05 14.66 -10.99
CA ASP A 45 -0.99 15.78 -11.12
C ASP A 45 -0.71 16.90 -10.10
N LEU A 46 -0.23 16.57 -8.90
CA LEU A 46 0.16 17.54 -7.88
C LEU A 46 1.46 18.30 -8.19
N LYS A 47 2.30 17.76 -9.08
CA LYS A 47 3.59 18.37 -9.47
C LYS A 47 3.46 19.32 -10.66
N THR A 48 2.32 19.31 -11.36
CA THR A 48 1.94 20.26 -12.41
C THR A 48 1.30 21.51 -11.83
#